data_AF-A0A1F9KVW1-F1
#
_entry.id   AF-A0A1F9KVW1-F1
#
_cell.length_a   1.000
_cell.length_b   1.000
_cell.length_c   1.000
_cell.angle_alpha   90.00
_cell.angle_beta   90.00
_cell.angle_gamma   90.00
#
_symmetry.space_group_name_H-M   'P 1'
#
loop_
_entity.id
_entity.type
_entity.pdbx_description
1 polymer ?
#
loop_
_entity_poly.entity_id
_entity_poly.type
_entity_poly.pdbx_seq_one_letter_code
_entity_poly.pdbx_strand_id
1 'polypeptide(L)'
;MGLIDQMEKVEENLYLAARVDAMSMAISPKNALARKEPAGALPRALTVAALVPCYNEEASIRKVVQDFREALPRATIYVYDNNSTDGSVEVAPEAGAIVYFEPL
;
A
#
# COMPACT_ATOMS: atom_id res chain seq x y z
N MET A 1 25.56 -19.40 -6.92
CA MET A 1 24.88 -18.17 -7.38
C MET A 1 24.38 -17.45 -6.15
N GLY A 2 25.11 -16.44 -5.68
CA GLY A 2 24.86 -15.79 -4.39
C GLY A 2 23.71 -14.78 -4.45
N LEU A 3 23.18 -14.39 -3.29
CA LEU A 3 22.09 -13.41 -3.11
C LEU A 3 22.31 -12.07 -3.84
N ILE A 4 23.54 -11.75 -4.23
CA ILE A 4 23.91 -10.52 -4.96
C ILE A 4 23.33 -10.51 -6.38
N ASP A 5 23.29 -11.67 -7.08
CA ASP A 5 22.70 -11.79 -8.43
C ASP A 5 21.17 -11.62 -8.45
N GLN A 6 20.50 -11.79 -7.31
CA GLN A 6 19.04 -11.67 -7.21
C GLN A 6 18.62 -10.22 -6.92
N MET A 7 19.45 -9.43 -6.24
CA MET A 7 19.15 -8.01 -6.00
C MET A 7 19.31 -7.16 -7.27
N GLU A 8 20.30 -7.47 -8.11
CA GLU A 8 20.54 -6.75 -9.38
C GLU A 8 19.38 -6.94 -10.38
N LYS A 9 18.78 -8.14 -10.41
CA LYS A 9 17.62 -8.45 -11.27
C LYS A 9 16.30 -7.82 -10.82
N VAL A 10 16.16 -7.51 -9.53
CA VAL A 10 14.97 -6.81 -9.00
C VAL A 10 15.03 -5.33 -9.37
N GLU A 11 16.22 -4.71 -9.33
CA GLU A 11 16.42 -3.32 -9.76
C GLU A 11 16.19 -3.14 -11.27
N GLU A 12 16.65 -4.08 -12.10
CA GLU A 12 16.44 -4.05 -13.55
C GLU A 12 14.96 -4.21 -13.94
N ASN A 13 14.21 -5.06 -13.21
CA ASN A 13 12.78 -5.24 -13.42
C ASN A 13 11.94 -4.05 -12.95
N LEU A 14 12.34 -3.36 -11.89
CA LEU A 14 11.68 -2.13 -11.43
C LEU A 14 11.87 -0.98 -12.44
N TYR A 15 13.06 -0.89 -13.03
CA TYR A 15 13.36 0.08 -14.09
C TYR A 15 12.61 -0.22 -15.39
N LEU A 16 12.42 -1.50 -15.73
CA LEU A 16 11.66 -1.89 -16.91
C LEU A 16 10.15 -1.67 -16.72
N ALA A 17 9.59 -1.98 -15.54
CA ALA A 17 8.19 -1.70 -15.19
C ALA A 17 7.85 -0.21 -15.31
N ALA A 18 8.71 0.67 -14.77
CA ALA A 18 8.58 2.11 -14.91
C ALA A 18 8.62 2.61 -16.37
N ARG A 19 9.32 1.88 -17.27
CA ARG A 19 9.41 2.22 -18.70
C ARG A 19 8.21 1.75 -19.52
N VAL A 20 7.58 0.63 -19.17
CA VAL A 20 6.33 0.19 -19.84
C VAL A 20 5.15 1.09 -19.45
N ASP A 21 5.11 1.56 -18.20
CA ASP A 21 4.12 2.55 -17.74
C ASP A 21 4.26 3.90 -18.49
N ALA A 22 5.49 4.34 -18.72
CA ALA A 22 5.77 5.55 -19.50
C ALA A 22 5.36 5.43 -20.98
N MET A 23 5.35 4.22 -21.56
CA MET A 23 5.01 4.01 -22.97
C MET A 23 3.49 3.89 -23.22
N SER A 24 2.72 3.45 -22.21
CA SER A 24 1.24 3.39 -22.28
C SER A 24 0.58 4.79 -22.35
N MET A 25 1.30 5.84 -21.94
CA MET A 25 0.83 7.22 -21.99
C MET A 25 0.73 7.82 -23.41
N ALA A 26 1.12 7.10 -24.47
CA ALA A 26 1.20 7.61 -25.84
C ALA A 26 0.08 7.16 -26.80
N ILE A 27 -1.09 6.69 -26.31
CA ILE A 27 -2.21 6.27 -27.18
C ILE A 27 -3.54 6.99 -26.82
N SER A 28 -3.65 8.25 -27.25
CA SER A 28 -4.82 9.10 -27.57
C SER A 28 -6.15 9.11 -26.74
N PRO A 29 -6.87 10.27 -26.72
CA PRO A 29 -7.65 10.75 -25.57
C PRO A 29 -9.16 10.88 -25.86
N LYS A 30 -10.05 10.24 -25.07
CA LYS A 30 -11.50 10.55 -25.05
C LYS A 30 -12.11 10.32 -23.66
N ASN A 31 -11.83 11.24 -22.74
CA ASN A 31 -12.73 11.73 -21.67
C ASN A 31 -11.91 12.53 -20.66
N ALA A 32 -11.35 13.64 -21.14
CA ALA A 32 -10.71 14.64 -20.30
C ALA A 32 -11.80 15.53 -19.66
N LEU A 33 -12.32 15.11 -18.51
CA LEU A 33 -12.73 16.09 -17.50
C LEU A 33 -11.43 16.60 -16.87
N ALA A 34 -10.90 17.64 -17.51
CA ALA A 34 -9.58 18.17 -17.26
C ALA A 34 -9.42 18.68 -15.82
N ARG A 35 -8.62 17.98 -15.01
CA ARG A 35 -7.78 18.66 -14.03
C ARG A 35 -6.47 18.99 -14.72
N LYS A 36 -6.27 20.27 -15.05
CA LYS A 36 -4.97 20.77 -15.49
C LYS A 36 -4.08 20.91 -14.25
N GLU A 37 -3.51 19.81 -13.81
CA GLU A 37 -2.42 19.86 -12.84
C GLU A 37 -1.17 20.42 -13.55
N PRO A 38 -0.50 21.47 -13.02
CA PRO A 38 0.66 22.05 -13.67
C PRO A 38 1.81 21.02 -13.68
N ALA A 39 2.31 20.73 -14.87
CA ALA A 39 3.48 19.90 -15.08
C ALA A 39 4.67 20.45 -14.27
N GLY A 40 5.11 19.70 -13.25
CA GLY A 40 6.32 19.99 -12.48
C GLY A 40 6.16 20.10 -10.97
N ALA A 41 4.94 20.13 -10.43
CA ALA A 41 4.75 19.99 -8.98
C ALA A 41 4.49 18.51 -8.65
N LEU A 42 5.43 17.85 -7.95
CA LEU A 42 5.05 16.65 -7.20
C LEU A 42 3.88 17.03 -6.28
N PRO A 43 2.79 16.25 -6.21
CA PRO A 43 1.60 16.65 -5.48
C PRO A 43 1.96 17.04 -4.05
N ARG A 44 1.26 18.06 -3.52
CA ARG A 44 1.25 18.42 -2.10
C ARG A 44 1.43 17.15 -1.25
N ALA A 45 2.53 17.07 -0.49
CA ALA A 45 3.05 15.86 0.16
C ALA A 45 2.07 14.68 0.16
N LEU A 46 2.25 13.73 -0.76
CA LEU A 46 1.36 12.58 -0.93
C LEU A 46 1.13 11.88 0.42
N THR A 47 -0.13 11.83 0.84
CA THR A 47 -0.57 11.09 2.02
C THR A 47 -1.07 9.71 1.58
N VAL A 48 -0.51 8.66 2.16
CA VAL A 48 -0.85 7.26 1.85
C VAL A 48 -1.63 6.65 3.01
N ALA A 49 -2.68 5.90 2.69
CA ALA A 49 -3.40 5.08 3.65
C ALA A 49 -3.38 3.62 3.18
N ALA A 50 -3.08 2.68 4.08
CA ALA A 50 -3.21 1.25 3.86
C ALA A 50 -4.50 0.76 4.53
N LEU A 51 -5.33 0.02 3.79
CA LEU A 51 -6.56 -0.57 4.30
C LEU A 51 -6.37 -2.09 4.34
N VAL A 52 -6.55 -2.68 5.53
CA VAL A 52 -6.33 -4.10 5.79
C VAL A 52 -7.64 -4.71 6.29
N PRO A 53 -8.36 -5.48 5.44
CA PRO A 53 -9.47 -6.31 5.90
C PRO A 53 -8.96 -7.36 6.90
N CYS A 54 -9.72 -7.63 7.95
CA CYS A 54 -9.33 -8.53 9.03
C CYS A 54 -10.53 -9.35 9.50
N TYR A 55 -10.38 -10.68 9.53
CA TYR A 55 -11.36 -11.60 10.11
C TYR A 55 -10.65 -12.81 10.71
N ASN A 56 -10.60 -12.88 12.03
CA ASN A 56 -9.92 -13.94 12.78
C ASN A 56 -8.44 -14.15 12.36
N GLU A 57 -7.68 -13.06 12.34
CA GLU A 57 -6.29 -12.98 11.89
C GLU A 57 -5.31 -12.66 13.06
N GLU A 58 -5.63 -13.04 14.31
CA GLU A 58 -4.83 -12.72 15.50
C GLU A 58 -3.33 -13.05 15.33
N ALA A 59 -3.04 -14.21 14.72
CA ALA A 59 -1.69 -14.70 14.52
C ALA A 59 -0.88 -13.92 13.46
N SER A 60 -1.55 -13.24 12.52
CA SER A 60 -0.92 -12.65 11.33
C SER A 60 -0.95 -11.11 11.35
N ILE A 61 -1.97 -10.51 11.96
CA ILE A 61 -2.25 -9.07 11.84
C ILE A 61 -1.13 -8.18 12.37
N ARG A 62 -0.44 -8.60 13.44
CA ARG A 62 0.73 -7.87 13.96
C ARG A 62 1.82 -7.72 12.89
N LYS A 63 2.14 -8.82 12.21
CA LYS A 63 3.19 -8.82 11.19
C LYS A 63 2.78 -7.96 10.00
N VAL A 64 1.54 -8.09 9.53
CA VAL A 64 1.02 -7.27 8.42
C VAL A 64 1.15 -5.79 8.72
N VAL A 65 0.73 -5.35 9.91
CA VAL A 65 0.85 -3.93 10.31
C VAL A 65 2.31 -3.50 10.41
N GLN A 66 3.19 -4.33 10.99
CA GLN A 66 4.63 -4.03 11.10
C GLN A 66 5.30 -3.91 9.73
N ASP A 67 5.04 -4.84 8.82
CA ASP A 67 5.57 -4.81 7.45
C ASP A 67 5.14 -3.53 6.72
N PHE A 68 3.87 -3.10 6.87
CA PHE A 68 3.42 -1.83 6.30
C PHE A 68 4.10 -0.62 6.92
N ARG A 69 4.38 -0.62 8.23
CA ARG A 69 5.13 0.48 8.86
C ARG A 69 6.57 0.54 8.41
N GLU A 70 7.20 -0.60 8.16
CA GLU A 70 8.56 -0.67 7.63
C GLU A 70 8.62 -0.20 6.18
N ALA A 71 7.73 -0.71 5.33
CA ALA A 71 7.70 -0.37 3.90
C ALA A 71 7.16 1.04 3.63
N LEU A 72 6.20 1.51 4.42
CA LEU A 72 5.52 2.80 4.26
C LEU A 72 5.48 3.58 5.60
N PRO A 73 6.62 4.10 6.10
CA PRO A 73 6.71 4.71 7.44
C PRO A 73 5.80 5.91 7.70
N ARG A 74 5.29 6.53 6.63
CA ARG A 74 4.39 7.69 6.68
C ARG A 74 2.93 7.35 6.40
N ALA A 75 2.62 6.09 6.08
CA ALA A 75 1.25 5.69 5.81
C ALA A 75 0.44 5.59 7.11
N THR A 76 -0.83 5.98 7.05
CA THR A 76 -1.80 5.61 8.08
C THR A 76 -2.34 4.23 7.76
N ILE A 77 -2.30 3.31 8.73
CA ILE A 77 -2.77 1.94 8.56
C ILE A 77 -4.12 1.81 9.23
N TYR A 78 -5.13 1.45 8.44
CA TYR A 78 -6.48 1.16 8.89
C TYR A 78 -6.72 -0.33 8.79
N VAL A 79 -7.18 -0.94 9.88
CA VAL A 79 -7.66 -2.30 9.91
C VAL A 79 -9.18 -2.26 9.97
N TYR A 80 -9.84 -2.95 9.05
CA TYR A 80 -11.29 -3.10 9.03
C TYR A 80 -11.62 -4.50 9.54
N ASP A 81 -12.04 -4.56 10.80
CA ASP A 81 -12.49 -5.80 11.44
C ASP A 81 -13.88 -6.18 10.91
N ASN A 82 -13.99 -7.39 10.37
CA ASN A 82 -15.24 -7.98 9.90
C ASN A 82 -15.73 -9.03 10.90
N ASN A 83 -16.09 -8.59 12.11
CA ASN A 83 -16.67 -9.44 13.15
C ASN A 83 -15.72 -10.55 13.62
N SER A 84 -14.46 -10.21 13.88
CA SER A 84 -13.55 -11.18 14.48
C SER A 84 -14.03 -11.60 15.87
N THR A 85 -13.78 -12.86 16.19
CA THR A 85 -14.11 -13.51 17.47
C THR A 85 -12.87 -13.97 18.23
N ASP A 86 -11.68 -13.71 17.68
CA ASP A 86 -10.37 -13.95 18.28
C ASP A 86 -9.71 -12.63 18.73
N GLY A 87 -8.42 -12.67 19.09
CA GLY A 87 -7.66 -11.49 19.54
C GLY A 87 -7.28 -10.47 18.47
N SER A 88 -7.82 -10.55 17.25
CA SER A 88 -7.44 -9.66 16.14
C SER A 88 -7.59 -8.18 16.48
N VAL A 89 -8.66 -7.85 17.20
CA VAL A 89 -9.08 -6.48 17.49
C VAL A 89 -8.17 -5.82 18.53
N GLU A 90 -7.58 -6.62 19.40
CA GLU A 90 -6.60 -6.22 20.41
C GLU A 90 -5.20 -6.10 19.81
N VAL A 91 -4.80 -7.07 18.97
CA VAL A 91 -3.45 -7.14 18.40
C VAL A 91 -3.20 -6.03 17.36
N ALA A 92 -4.19 -5.69 16.53
CA ALA A 92 -4.06 -4.67 15.48
C ALA A 92 -3.66 -3.27 16.01
N PRO A 93 -4.35 -2.67 17.01
CA PRO A 93 -3.99 -1.36 17.55
C PRO A 93 -2.67 -1.39 18.32
N GLU A 94 -2.34 -2.49 19.00
CA GLU A 94 -1.03 -2.68 19.63
C GLU A 94 0.12 -2.65 18.62
N ALA A 95 -0.11 -3.14 17.40
CA ALA A 95 0.86 -3.05 16.30
C ALA A 95 0.92 -1.65 15.65
N GLY A 96 -0.02 -0.77 16.00
CA GLY A 96 -0.07 0.63 15.57
C GLY A 96 -1.01 0.90 14.40
N ALA A 97 -2.01 0.05 14.18
CA ALA A 97 -3.11 0.35 13.27
C ALA A 97 -4.25 1.11 13.96
N ILE A 98 -5.10 1.75 13.16
CA ILE A 98 -6.41 2.27 13.58
C ILE A 98 -7.45 1.23 13.18
N VAL A 99 -8.24 0.74 14.12
CA VAL A 99 -9.28 -0.28 13.84
C VAL A 99 -10.64 0.39 13.63
N TYR A 100 -11.33 -0.05 12.58
CA TYR A 100 -12.75 0.21 12.32
C TYR A 100 -13.50 -1.12 12.25
N PHE A 101 -14.75 -1.14 12.69
CA PHE A 101 -15.61 -2.32 12.62
C PHE A 101 -16.56 -2.20 11.44
N GLU A 102 -16.67 -3.25 10.64
CA GLU A 102 -17.72 -3.33 9.62
C GLU A 102 -19.10 -3.52 10.26
N PRO A 103 -20.15 -2.85 9.76
CA PRO A 103 -21.51 -3.09 10.21
C PRO A 103 -21.98 -4.51 9.90
N LEU A 104 -22.81 -5.05 10.79
CA LEU A 104 -23.58 -6.29 10.58
C LEU A 104 -24.74 -6.12 9.60
#